data_AF-A0A5R8Z1D0-F1
#
_entry.id   AF-A0A5R8Z1D0-F1
#
_cell.length_a   1.000
_cell.length_b   1.000
_cell.length_c   1.000
_cell.angle_alpha   90.00
_cell.angle_beta   90.00
_cell.angle_gamma   90.00
#
_symmetry.space_group_name_H-M   'P 1'
#
loop_
_entity.id
_entity.type
_entity.pdbx_description
1 polymer ?
#
loop_
_entity_poly.entity_id
_entity_poly.type
_entity_poly.pdbx_seq_one_letter_code
_entity_poly.pdbx_strand_id
1 'polypeptide(L)'
;MEFELARHDWPTLGSPYSDAVTLPEAIRELCTSSERGAAELAVRRINRVLPTGEKLSEASVATASALVHGLWRCDETVIDLALGLLCDIAAGFEEDESEGGRYSAVHLQCLNEVSLGFSMYAEILETGSNMDARTACIDLITACGLFDRGMTERAVFFLESVSSLPDMRGCDAVVRNSLSDLRERL
;
A
#
# COMPACT_ATOMS: atom_id res chain seq x y z
N MET A 1 -13.60 -2.39 -6.72
CA MET A 1 -12.77 -3.60 -6.84
C MET A 1 -13.14 -4.50 -8.03
N GLU A 2 -14.37 -5.04 -8.19
CA GLU A 2 -14.62 -6.03 -9.28
C GLU A 2 -14.35 -5.49 -10.70
N PHE A 3 -14.77 -4.26 -11.00
CA PHE A 3 -14.42 -3.60 -12.27
C PHE A 3 -12.92 -3.38 -12.42
N GLU A 4 -12.23 -3.12 -11.31
CA GLU A 4 -10.78 -2.95 -11.30
C GLU A 4 -10.07 -4.28 -11.57
N LEU A 5 -10.51 -5.37 -10.94
CA LEU A 5 -10.01 -6.71 -11.24
C LEU A 5 -10.26 -7.11 -12.69
N ALA A 6 -11.43 -6.77 -13.26
CA ALA A 6 -11.77 -7.10 -14.64
C ALA A 6 -11.06 -6.25 -15.71
N ARG A 7 -10.48 -5.10 -15.32
CA ARG A 7 -9.73 -4.20 -16.21
C ARG A 7 -8.41 -4.83 -16.68
N HIS A 8 -7.80 -5.68 -15.86
CA HIS A 8 -6.47 -6.21 -16.10
C HIS A 8 -6.52 -7.58 -16.79
N ASP A 9 -5.62 -7.79 -17.74
CA ASP A 9 -5.41 -9.09 -18.39
C ASP A 9 -4.39 -9.93 -17.62
N TRP A 10 -4.78 -10.39 -16.43
CA TRP A 10 -3.92 -11.09 -15.46
C TRP A 10 -3.05 -12.21 -16.03
N PRO A 11 -3.52 -13.09 -16.94
CA PRO A 11 -2.68 -14.13 -17.54
C PRO A 11 -1.49 -13.59 -18.36
N THR A 12 -1.53 -12.33 -18.77
CA THR A 12 -0.47 -11.72 -19.60
C THR A 12 0.49 -10.86 -18.81
N LEU A 13 0.16 -10.53 -17.55
CA LEU A 13 1.00 -9.68 -16.71
C LEU A 13 2.27 -10.42 -16.30
N GLY A 14 3.41 -9.78 -16.51
CA GLY A 14 4.68 -10.28 -15.98
C GLY A 14 4.65 -10.38 -14.46
N SER A 15 5.10 -11.52 -13.94
CA SER A 15 5.25 -11.79 -12.50
C SER A 15 6.55 -12.57 -12.24
N PRO A 16 7.23 -12.38 -11.09
CA PRO A 16 8.58 -12.89 -10.96
C PRO A 16 8.69 -14.40 -10.70
N TYR A 17 7.67 -15.05 -10.12
CA TYR A 17 7.76 -16.45 -9.66
C TYR A 17 6.67 -17.39 -10.19
N SER A 18 5.46 -16.89 -10.46
CA SER A 18 4.32 -17.73 -10.83
C SER A 18 3.30 -16.92 -11.62
N ASP A 19 2.46 -17.60 -12.42
CA ASP A 19 1.38 -16.97 -13.18
C ASP A 19 0.44 -16.12 -12.29
N ALA A 20 0.19 -14.89 -12.74
CA ALA A 20 -0.67 -13.90 -12.12
C ALA A 20 -2.18 -14.23 -12.22
N VAL A 21 -2.59 -15.26 -12.97
CA VAL A 21 -3.99 -15.75 -13.07
C VAL A 21 -4.68 -15.95 -11.71
N THR A 22 -3.93 -16.28 -10.67
CA THR A 22 -4.50 -16.59 -9.34
C THR A 22 -4.68 -15.37 -8.44
N LEU A 23 -4.10 -14.21 -8.81
CA LEU A 23 -4.15 -12.99 -8.01
C LEU A 23 -5.56 -12.42 -7.83
N PRO A 24 -6.45 -12.37 -8.85
CA PRO A 24 -7.76 -11.75 -8.69
C PRO A 24 -8.60 -12.38 -7.59
N GLU A 25 -8.55 -13.71 -7.50
CA GLU A 25 -9.30 -14.45 -6.49
C GLU A 25 -8.69 -14.25 -5.11
N ALA A 26 -7.36 -14.29 -4.98
CA ALA A 26 -6.71 -14.00 -3.71
C ALA A 26 -6.99 -12.57 -3.22
N ILE A 27 -6.96 -11.56 -4.09
CA ILE A 27 -7.30 -10.16 -3.75
C ILE A 27 -8.76 -10.05 -3.32
N ARG A 28 -9.69 -10.70 -4.04
CA ARG A 28 -11.11 -10.71 -3.67
C ARG A 28 -11.34 -11.35 -2.31
N GLU A 29 -10.73 -12.49 -2.06
CA GLU A 29 -10.82 -13.19 -0.78
C GLU A 29 -10.26 -12.33 0.36
N LEU A 30 -9.10 -11.68 0.17
CA LEU A 30 -8.55 -10.75 1.15
C LEU A 30 -9.50 -9.60 1.47
N CYS A 31 -9.95 -8.87 0.44
CA CYS A 31 -10.74 -7.64 0.62
C CYS A 31 -12.19 -7.87 1.04
N THR A 32 -12.68 -9.11 1.03
CA THR A 32 -14.06 -9.43 1.45
C THR A 32 -14.13 -10.35 2.66
N SER A 33 -12.98 -10.82 3.16
CA SER A 33 -12.95 -11.68 4.34
C SER A 33 -13.31 -10.90 5.60
N SER A 34 -14.17 -11.49 6.43
CA SER A 34 -14.38 -11.09 7.83
C SER A 34 -13.65 -12.02 8.81
N GLU A 35 -12.87 -12.97 8.30
CA GLU A 35 -12.08 -13.92 9.08
C GLU A 35 -10.59 -13.71 8.82
N ARG A 36 -9.85 -13.35 9.87
CA ARG A 36 -8.41 -13.06 9.76
C ARG A 36 -7.60 -14.24 9.21
N GLY A 37 -7.90 -15.48 9.62
CA GLY A 37 -7.20 -16.66 9.12
C GLY A 37 -7.35 -16.87 7.61
N ALA A 38 -8.55 -16.63 7.06
CA ALA A 38 -8.80 -16.69 5.62
C ALA A 38 -8.10 -15.53 4.87
N ALA A 39 -8.12 -14.33 5.43
CA ALA A 39 -7.40 -13.18 4.88
C ALA A 39 -5.87 -13.42 4.84
N GLU A 40 -5.29 -13.97 5.90
CA GLU A 40 -3.86 -14.34 5.92
C GLU A 40 -3.51 -15.43 4.88
N LEU A 41 -4.41 -16.38 4.63
CA LEU A 41 -4.23 -17.37 3.54
C LEU A 41 -4.27 -16.70 2.16
N ALA A 42 -5.11 -15.68 1.98
CA ALA A 42 -5.14 -14.86 0.77
C ALA A 42 -3.84 -14.06 0.58
N VAL A 43 -3.35 -13.38 1.63
CA VAL A 43 -2.04 -12.70 1.61
C VAL A 43 -0.92 -13.65 1.24
N ARG A 44 -0.86 -14.85 1.83
CA ARG A 44 0.15 -15.85 1.49
C ARG A 44 0.10 -16.30 0.02
N ARG A 45 -1.09 -16.33 -0.59
CA ARG A 45 -1.21 -16.63 -2.03
C ARG A 45 -0.74 -15.48 -2.89
N ILE A 46 -1.07 -14.24 -2.52
CA ILE A 46 -0.55 -13.04 -3.19
C ILE A 46 0.99 -13.06 -3.15
N ASN A 47 1.58 -13.24 -1.96
CA ASN A 47 3.04 -13.21 -1.77
C ASN A 47 3.80 -14.33 -2.49
N ARG A 48 3.15 -15.45 -2.81
CA ARG A 48 3.75 -16.52 -3.63
C ARG A 48 3.91 -16.14 -5.09
N VAL A 49 3.05 -15.25 -5.58
CA VAL A 49 3.08 -14.76 -6.96
C VAL A 49 3.91 -13.48 -7.05
N LEU A 50 3.74 -12.60 -6.05
CA LEU A 50 4.35 -11.29 -5.93
C LEU A 50 4.96 -11.15 -4.53
N PRO A 51 6.24 -11.49 -4.29
CA PRO A 51 6.88 -11.10 -3.05
C PRO A 51 7.03 -9.58 -3.06
N THR A 52 6.04 -8.91 -2.48
CA THR A 52 5.78 -7.49 -2.58
C THR A 52 6.91 -6.62 -2.04
N GLY A 53 7.76 -7.15 -1.16
CA GLY A 53 8.96 -6.47 -0.62
C GLY A 53 10.28 -6.82 -1.33
N GLU A 54 10.23 -7.56 -2.44
CA GLU A 54 11.41 -7.87 -3.26
C GLU A 54 11.25 -7.20 -4.63
N LYS A 55 11.03 -8.00 -5.68
CA LYS A 55 11.01 -7.57 -7.08
C LYS A 55 9.61 -7.16 -7.53
N LEU A 56 9.46 -5.89 -7.88
CA LEU A 56 8.22 -5.37 -8.48
C LEU A 56 8.06 -5.83 -9.94
N SER A 57 6.82 -5.92 -10.39
CA SER A 57 6.43 -6.34 -11.75
C SER A 57 5.13 -5.68 -12.20
N GLU A 58 4.72 -5.89 -13.44
CA GLU A 58 3.43 -5.40 -13.96
C GLU A 58 2.24 -5.91 -13.13
N ALA A 59 2.32 -7.16 -12.67
CA ALA A 59 1.32 -7.71 -11.77
C ALA A 59 1.29 -6.98 -10.41
N SER A 60 2.41 -6.44 -9.92
CA SER A 60 2.44 -5.59 -8.72
C SER A 60 1.63 -4.31 -8.91
N VAL A 61 1.71 -3.68 -10.09
CA VAL A 61 0.93 -2.48 -10.43
C VAL A 61 -0.58 -2.79 -10.41
N ALA A 62 -0.99 -3.88 -11.07
CA ALA A 62 -2.38 -4.32 -11.09
C ALA A 62 -2.90 -4.68 -9.69
N THR A 63 -2.07 -5.36 -8.88
CA THR A 63 -2.40 -5.70 -7.50
C THR A 63 -2.54 -4.44 -6.63
N ALA A 64 -1.63 -3.46 -6.74
CA ALA A 64 -1.74 -2.20 -6.01
C ALA A 64 -3.06 -1.49 -6.32
N SER A 65 -3.38 -1.34 -7.61
CA SER A 65 -4.62 -0.70 -8.06
C SER A 65 -5.86 -1.43 -7.50
N ALA A 66 -5.89 -2.76 -7.61
CA ALA A 66 -7.00 -3.56 -7.13
C ALA A 66 -7.15 -3.51 -5.59
N LEU A 67 -6.05 -3.51 -4.84
CA LEU A 67 -6.04 -3.39 -3.38
C LEU A 67 -6.54 -2.03 -2.94
N VAL A 68 -6.05 -0.92 -3.52
CA VAL A 68 -6.53 0.44 -3.24
C VAL A 68 -8.05 0.54 -3.43
N HIS A 69 -8.56 0.00 -4.54
CA HIS A 69 -10.00 -0.06 -4.80
C HIS A 69 -10.76 -1.06 -3.91
N GLY A 70 -10.06 -2.00 -3.29
CA GLY A 70 -10.58 -3.04 -2.42
C GLY A 70 -10.72 -2.61 -0.97
N LEU A 71 -9.91 -1.64 -0.52
CA LEU A 71 -9.87 -1.21 0.88
C LEU A 71 -11.24 -0.77 1.44
N TRP A 72 -12.10 -0.11 0.65
CA TRP A 72 -13.47 0.26 1.06
C TRP A 72 -14.36 -0.95 1.42
N ARG A 73 -13.98 -2.16 0.99
CA ARG A 73 -14.71 -3.41 1.27
C ARG A 73 -14.10 -4.21 2.41
N CYS A 74 -12.87 -3.88 2.81
CA CYS A 74 -12.18 -4.60 3.86
C CYS A 74 -12.90 -4.40 5.19
N ASP A 75 -13.07 -5.50 5.93
CA ASP A 75 -13.45 -5.45 7.32
C ASP A 75 -12.30 -4.88 8.18
N GLU A 76 -12.62 -4.21 9.27
CA GLU A 76 -11.63 -3.60 10.18
C GLU A 76 -10.64 -4.63 10.75
N THR A 77 -11.05 -5.89 10.88
CA THR A 77 -10.21 -6.99 11.40
C THR A 77 -9.11 -7.46 10.43
N VAL A 78 -9.20 -7.07 9.15
CA VAL A 78 -8.28 -7.53 8.10
C VAL A 78 -7.69 -6.40 7.25
N ILE A 79 -8.18 -5.17 7.40
CA ILE A 79 -7.74 -4.03 6.58
C ILE A 79 -6.23 -3.76 6.71
N ASP A 80 -5.64 -4.03 7.88
CA ASP A 80 -4.19 -3.95 8.12
C ASP A 80 -3.39 -4.85 7.17
N LEU A 81 -3.93 -6.01 6.79
CA LEU A 81 -3.25 -6.92 5.87
C LEU A 81 -3.21 -6.38 4.44
N ALA A 82 -4.29 -5.73 3.99
CA ALA A 82 -4.33 -5.10 2.67
C ALA A 82 -3.43 -3.85 2.62
N LEU A 83 -3.44 -3.05 3.68
CA LEU A 83 -2.54 -1.90 3.81
C LEU A 83 -1.08 -2.32 3.89
N GLY A 84 -0.77 -3.40 4.62
CA GLY A 84 0.58 -3.97 4.69
C GLY A 84 1.12 -4.37 3.32
N LEU A 85 0.29 -5.02 2.47
CA LEU A 85 0.67 -5.33 1.09
C LEU A 85 0.93 -4.07 0.26
N LEU A 86 0.15 -3.00 0.45
CA LEU A 86 0.40 -1.72 -0.21
C LEU A 86 1.70 -1.07 0.29
N CYS A 87 2.02 -1.16 1.58
CA CYS A 87 3.29 -0.70 2.13
C CYS A 87 4.45 -1.47 1.49
N ASP A 88 4.36 -2.80 1.42
CA ASP A 88 5.37 -3.63 0.79
C ASP A 88 5.57 -3.24 -0.67
N ILE A 89 4.48 -3.07 -1.44
CA ILE A 89 4.56 -2.64 -2.85
C ILE A 89 5.17 -1.24 -2.98
N ALA A 90 4.85 -0.31 -2.08
CA ALA A 90 5.42 1.03 -2.08
C ALA A 90 6.93 1.02 -1.76
N ALA A 91 7.37 0.10 -0.89
CA ALA A 91 8.75 -0.07 -0.45
C ALA A 91 9.59 -1.04 -1.30
N GLY A 92 8.96 -1.83 -2.17
CA GLY A 92 9.63 -2.78 -3.05
C GLY A 92 10.62 -2.12 -3.99
N PHE A 93 11.49 -2.92 -4.60
CA PHE A 93 12.52 -2.44 -5.52
C PHE A 93 12.59 -3.30 -6.77
N GLU A 94 13.40 -2.92 -7.74
CA GLU A 94 13.76 -3.78 -8.87
C GLU A 94 15.26 -4.07 -8.79
N GLU A 95 15.70 -5.31 -9.02
CA GLU A 95 17.13 -5.68 -8.95
C GLU A 95 18.01 -4.81 -9.87
N ASP A 96 17.43 -4.21 -10.91
CA ASP A 96 18.05 -3.24 -11.81
C ASP A 96 17.87 -1.79 -11.32
N GLU A 97 17.99 -1.54 -10.02
CA GLU A 97 18.30 -0.20 -9.49
C GLU A 97 19.62 0.26 -10.12
N SER A 98 19.49 0.85 -11.29
CA SER A 98 20.57 1.37 -12.09
C SER A 98 21.29 2.40 -11.23
N GLU A 99 22.60 2.19 -11.04
CA GLU A 99 23.54 3.04 -10.30
C GLU A 99 23.05 4.49 -10.17
N GLY A 100 22.41 4.84 -9.06
CA GLY A 100 21.88 6.20 -8.88
C GLY A 100 20.64 6.38 -7.99
N GLY A 101 20.07 5.32 -7.41
CA GLY A 101 18.95 5.44 -6.46
C GLY A 101 17.67 6.00 -7.09
N ARG A 102 17.44 5.72 -8.38
CA ARG A 102 16.24 6.15 -9.11
C ARG A 102 15.24 4.99 -9.18
N TYR A 103 13.98 5.27 -8.83
CA TYR A 103 12.88 4.33 -9.00
C TYR A 103 12.75 3.86 -10.46
N SER A 104 12.49 2.58 -10.63
CA SER A 104 12.19 2.01 -11.95
C SER A 104 10.83 2.47 -12.47
N ALA A 105 10.57 2.27 -13.77
CA ALA A 105 9.28 2.63 -14.36
C ALA A 105 8.11 1.88 -13.70
N VAL A 106 8.30 0.60 -13.35
CA VAL A 106 7.30 -0.23 -12.67
C VAL A 106 7.07 0.27 -11.25
N HIS A 107 8.13 0.65 -10.53
CA HIS A 107 8.00 1.20 -9.19
C HIS A 107 7.25 2.54 -9.19
N LEU A 108 7.55 3.44 -10.14
CA LEU A 108 6.81 4.68 -10.32
C LEU A 108 5.33 4.44 -10.63
N GLN A 109 5.00 3.41 -11.41
CA GLN A 109 3.61 3.01 -11.66
C GLN A 109 2.93 2.47 -10.41
N CYS A 110 3.61 1.64 -9.61
CA CYS A 110 3.11 1.16 -8.33
C CYS A 110 2.82 2.33 -7.37
N LEU A 111 3.77 3.26 -7.22
CA LEU A 111 3.60 4.44 -6.36
C LEU A 111 2.46 5.34 -6.85
N ASN A 112 2.28 5.47 -8.17
CA ASN A 112 1.14 6.20 -8.73
C ASN A 112 -0.19 5.55 -8.32
N GLU A 113 -0.34 4.23 -8.47
CA GLU A 113 -1.56 3.51 -8.06
C GLU A 113 -1.78 3.59 -6.55
N VAL A 114 -0.73 3.38 -5.73
CA VAL A 114 -0.79 3.52 -4.27
C VAL A 114 -1.24 4.93 -3.87
N SER A 115 -0.77 5.97 -4.56
CA SER A 115 -1.10 7.37 -4.25
C SER A 115 -2.58 7.71 -4.50
N LEU A 116 -3.28 6.97 -5.36
CA LEU A 116 -4.72 7.13 -5.54
C LEU A 116 -5.52 6.82 -4.26
N GLY A 117 -4.95 6.02 -3.36
CA GLY A 117 -5.54 5.68 -2.06
C GLY A 117 -5.41 6.76 -0.98
N PHE A 118 -4.66 7.84 -1.23
CA PHE A 118 -4.26 8.82 -0.20
C PHE A 118 -5.41 9.27 0.72
N SER A 119 -6.55 9.65 0.14
CA SER A 119 -7.71 10.13 0.91
C SER A 119 -8.25 9.08 1.89
N MET A 120 -8.15 7.80 1.55
CA MET A 120 -8.60 6.73 2.43
C MET A 120 -7.56 6.45 3.52
N TYR A 121 -6.27 6.50 3.22
CA TYR A 121 -5.25 6.35 4.27
C TYR A 121 -5.41 7.41 5.34
N ALA A 122 -5.70 8.66 4.93
CA ALA A 122 -6.00 9.75 5.85
C ALA A 122 -7.26 9.47 6.69
N GLU A 123 -8.35 9.00 6.09
CA GLU A 123 -9.58 8.63 6.80
C GLU A 123 -9.31 7.51 7.82
N ILE A 124 -8.66 6.42 7.40
CA ILE A 124 -8.34 5.28 8.28
C ILE A 124 -7.43 5.72 9.43
N LEU A 125 -6.45 6.58 9.16
CA LEU A 125 -5.57 7.17 10.16
C LEU A 125 -6.34 8.00 11.20
N GLU A 126 -7.34 8.75 10.76
CA GLU A 126 -8.16 9.62 11.62
C GLU A 126 -9.20 8.83 12.43
N THR A 127 -9.92 7.90 11.80
CA THR A 127 -11.13 7.30 12.36
C THR A 127 -11.02 5.82 12.71
N GLY A 128 -9.99 5.11 12.23
CA GLY A 128 -9.83 3.68 12.45
C GLY A 128 -9.50 3.33 13.91
N SER A 129 -9.88 2.13 14.36
CA SER A 129 -9.49 1.63 15.68
C SER A 129 -8.37 0.58 15.63
N ASN A 130 -8.10 0.01 14.45
CA ASN A 130 -7.00 -0.93 14.23
C ASN A 130 -5.64 -0.19 14.15
N MET A 131 -4.79 -0.40 15.16
CA MET A 131 -3.50 0.30 15.28
C MET A 131 -2.48 -0.10 14.20
N ASP A 132 -2.49 -1.36 13.78
CA ASP A 132 -1.60 -1.85 12.72
C ASP A 132 -1.98 -1.18 11.38
N ALA A 133 -3.28 -1.07 11.11
CA ALA A 133 -3.80 -0.36 9.94
C ALA A 133 -3.41 1.13 9.94
N ARG A 134 -3.53 1.80 11.09
CA ARG A 134 -3.17 3.23 11.22
C ARG A 134 -1.67 3.46 11.07
N THR A 135 -0.85 2.56 11.60
CA THR A 135 0.60 2.61 11.44
C THR A 135 0.97 2.44 9.96
N ALA A 136 0.38 1.48 9.27
CA ALA A 136 0.55 1.32 7.81
C ALA A 136 0.10 2.57 7.03
N CYS A 137 -0.96 3.25 7.46
CA CYS A 137 -1.40 4.50 6.84
C CYS A 137 -0.37 5.64 6.99
N ILE A 138 0.39 5.70 8.09
CA ILE A 138 1.48 6.66 8.24
C ILE A 138 2.52 6.42 7.15
N ASP A 139 2.97 5.17 6.98
CA ASP A 139 3.97 4.82 5.96
C ASP A 139 3.48 5.12 4.55
N LEU A 140 2.22 4.81 4.24
CA LEU A 140 1.61 5.08 2.94
C LEU A 140 1.45 6.59 2.67
N ILE A 141 1.02 7.38 3.65
CA ILE A 141 0.93 8.84 3.53
C ILE A 141 2.32 9.44 3.28
N THR A 142 3.34 8.96 3.99
CA THR A 142 4.73 9.35 3.78
C THR A 142 5.19 8.99 2.37
N ALA A 143 4.97 7.76 1.93
CA ALA A 143 5.32 7.31 0.58
C ALA A 143 4.67 8.18 -0.50
N CYS A 144 3.38 8.53 -0.35
CA CYS A 144 2.67 9.43 -1.27
C CYS A 144 3.32 10.82 -1.33
N GLY A 145 3.65 11.41 -0.17
CA GLY A 145 4.29 12.73 -0.09
C GLY A 145 5.74 12.76 -0.59
N LEU A 146 6.47 11.63 -0.47
CA LEU A 146 7.82 11.45 -1.03
C LEU A 146 7.79 11.12 -2.53
N PHE A 147 6.69 10.59 -3.04
CA PHE A 147 6.51 10.33 -4.46
C PHE A 147 6.08 11.60 -5.20
N ASP A 148 4.94 12.19 -4.81
CA ASP A 148 4.33 13.34 -5.48
C ASP A 148 4.52 14.63 -4.67
N ARG A 149 5.26 15.60 -5.26
CA ARG A 149 5.47 16.93 -4.65
C ARG A 149 4.16 17.67 -4.39
N GLY A 150 3.12 17.45 -5.22
CA GLY A 150 1.80 18.03 -5.00
C GLY A 150 1.11 17.51 -3.74
N MET A 151 1.55 16.38 -3.20
CA MET A 151 1.01 15.78 -1.97
C MET A 151 1.86 16.06 -0.74
N THR A 152 3.11 16.54 -0.86
CA THR A 152 4.04 16.68 0.27
C THR A 152 3.47 17.53 1.41
N GLU A 153 3.00 18.75 1.13
CA GLU A 153 2.40 19.62 2.17
C GLU A 153 1.18 18.98 2.84
N ARG A 154 0.39 18.25 2.04
CA ARG A 154 -0.82 17.58 2.50
C ARG A 154 -0.50 16.38 3.39
N ALA A 155 0.52 15.61 3.04
CA ALA A 155 1.05 14.52 3.87
C ALA A 155 1.57 15.06 5.21
N VAL A 156 2.36 16.14 5.19
CA VAL A 156 2.85 16.82 6.40
C VAL A 156 1.68 17.23 7.29
N PHE A 157 0.65 17.87 6.74
CA PHE A 157 -0.54 18.27 7.49
C PHE A 157 -1.22 17.11 8.23
N PHE A 158 -1.47 15.99 7.52
CA PHE A 158 -2.12 14.83 8.14
C PHE A 158 -1.25 14.19 9.22
N LEU A 159 0.06 14.06 8.99
CA LEU A 159 0.98 13.47 9.96
C LEU A 159 1.18 14.37 11.21
N GLU A 160 1.20 15.69 11.06
CA GLU A 160 1.23 16.60 12.21
C GLU A 160 -0.05 16.47 13.06
N SER A 161 -1.19 16.28 12.39
CA SER A 161 -2.50 16.12 13.04
C SER A 161 -2.59 14.86 13.89
N VAL A 162 -1.80 13.82 13.61
CA VAL A 162 -1.73 12.58 14.41
C VAL A 162 -1.41 12.85 15.87
N SER A 163 -0.59 13.87 16.16
CA SER A 163 -0.21 14.22 17.54
C SER A 163 -1.38 14.69 18.41
N SER A 164 -2.49 15.10 17.77
CA SER A 164 -3.73 15.47 18.46
C SER A 164 -4.63 14.27 18.78
N LEU A 165 -4.35 13.10 18.21
CA LEU A 165 -5.15 11.88 18.38
C LEU A 165 -4.72 11.17 19.67
N PRO A 166 -5.60 11.06 20.70
CA PRO A 166 -5.22 10.58 22.03
C PRO A 166 -4.68 9.14 22.05
N ASP A 167 -5.10 8.33 21.08
CA ASP A 167 -4.82 6.92 20.92
C ASP A 167 -3.56 6.62 20.08
N MET A 168 -2.91 7.64 19.52
CA MET A 168 -1.72 7.51 18.66
C MET A 168 -0.38 7.74 19.37
N ARG A 169 -0.37 7.85 20.71
CA ARG A 169 0.85 8.15 21.51
C ARG A 169 2.00 7.14 21.33
N GLY A 170 1.72 5.94 20.81
CA GLY A 170 2.74 4.95 20.49
C GLY A 170 3.48 5.20 19.17
N CYS A 171 2.96 6.06 18.30
CA CYS A 171 3.44 6.26 16.94
C CYS A 171 4.38 7.48 16.79
N ASP A 172 4.67 8.20 17.88
CA ASP A 172 5.44 9.45 17.88
C ASP A 172 6.77 9.35 17.14
N ALA A 173 7.47 8.22 17.26
CA ALA A 173 8.75 8.02 16.59
C ALA A 173 8.58 7.89 15.07
N VAL A 174 7.61 7.09 14.62
CA VAL A 174 7.33 6.85 13.19
C VAL A 174 6.85 8.14 12.52
N VAL A 175 5.94 8.87 13.17
CA VAL A 175 5.45 10.17 12.70
C VAL A 175 6.60 11.18 12.59
N ARG A 176 7.47 11.26 13.60
CA ARG A 176 8.59 12.21 13.59
C ARG A 176 9.59 11.90 12.48
N ASN A 177 9.92 10.64 12.27
CA ASN A 177 10.82 10.23 11.19
C ASN A 177 10.20 10.58 9.83
N SER A 178 8.94 10.20 9.62
CA SER A 178 8.17 10.53 8.41
C SER A 178 8.13 12.04 8.11
N LEU A 179 7.88 12.86 9.13
CA LEU A 179 7.88 14.32 9.00
C LEU A 179 9.26 14.89 8.68
N SER A 180 10.33 14.27 9.20
CA SER A 180 11.70 14.67 8.86
C SER A 180 11.94 14.49 7.36
N ASP A 181 11.66 13.29 6.84
CA ASP A 181 11.89 12.94 5.44
C ASP A 181 11.09 13.82 4.49
N LEU A 182 9.81 14.09 4.81
CA LEU A 182 8.96 14.94 3.98
C LEU A 182 9.42 16.40 3.95
N ARG A 183 9.88 16.93 5.09
CA ARG A 183 10.31 18.33 5.20
C ARG A 183 11.62 18.61 4.47
N GLU A 184 12.45 17.60 4.23
CA GLU A 184 13.64 17.74 3.36
C GLU A 184 13.27 18.05 1.89
N ARG A 185 12.00 17.87 1.51
CA ARG A 185 11.51 18.11 0.13
C ARG A 185 10.81 19.45 -0.07
N LEU A 186 10.54 20.20 1.00
CA LEU A 186 9.94 21.55 0.98
C LEU A 186 11.01 22.63 0.83
#